data_AF-A0A521LDG2-F1
#
_entry.id   AF-A0A521LDG2-F1
#
_cell.length_a   1.000
_cell.length_b   1.000
_cell.length_c   1.000
_cell.angle_alpha   90.00
_cell.angle_beta   90.00
_cell.angle_gamma   90.00
#
_symmetry.space_group_name_H-M   'P 1'
#
loop_
_entity.id
_entity.type
_entity.pdbx_description
1 polymer ?
#
loop_
_entity_poly.entity_id
_entity_poly.type
_entity_poly.pdbx_seq_one_letter_code
_entity_poly.pdbx_strand_id
1 'polypeptide(L)' 'ATSLGGVESLIEHRASIEGPGTPCPADLLRLSTGIEDIDDLYDDLDQALKAGHR' A
#
# COMPACT_ATOMS: atom_id res chain seq x y z
N ALA A 1 -6.59 4.82 1.04
CA ALA A 1 -7.05 5.92 1.93
C ALA A 1 -5.84 6.77 2.30
N THR A 2 -5.99 8.08 2.49
CA THR A 2 -4.84 8.98 2.75
C THR A 2 -4.56 9.21 4.25
N SER A 3 -5.08 8.34 5.13
CA SER A 3 -4.82 8.35 6.58
C SER A 3 -3.73 7.33 6.94
N LEU A 4 -3.06 7.53 8.08
CA LEU A 4 -1.99 6.64 8.59
C LEU A 4 -2.18 6.40 10.09
N GLY A 5 -1.67 5.27 10.59
CA GLY A 5 -1.60 4.97 12.02
C GLY A 5 -2.91 4.52 12.67
N GLY A 6 -3.88 4.06 11.87
CA GLY A 6 -5.08 3.37 12.35
C GLY A 6 -4.77 1.95 12.84
N VAL A 7 -5.80 1.27 13.35
CA VAL A 7 -5.67 -0.16 13.70
C VAL A 7 -5.67 -1.04 12.46
N GLU A 8 -6.24 -0.55 11.35
CA GLU A 8 -6.25 -1.21 10.05
C GLU A 8 -5.04 -0.81 9.20
N SER A 9 -4.57 -1.77 8.41
CA SER A 9 -3.53 -1.60 7.40
C SER A 9 -4.09 -0.82 6.21
N LEU A 10 -3.31 0.14 5.72
CA LEU A 10 -3.67 0.97 4.57
C LEU A 10 -2.50 1.03 3.60
N ILE A 11 -2.77 0.75 2.33
CA ILE A 11 -1.81 0.91 1.24
C ILE A 11 -2.32 1.94 0.23
N GLU A 12 -1.40 2.71 -0.35
CA GLU A 12 -1.71 3.69 -1.39
C GLU A 12 -0.57 3.83 -2.40
N HIS A 13 -0.95 4.17 -3.64
CA HIS A 13 -0.02 4.53 -4.70
C HIS A 13 0.17 6.05 -4.73
N ARG A 14 1.36 6.53 -4.33
CA ARG A 14 1.59 7.97 -4.07
C ARG A 14 1.41 8.83 -5.31
N ALA A 15 1.93 8.39 -6.45
CA ALA A 15 1.80 9.15 -7.69
C ALA A 15 0.32 9.29 -8.12
N SER A 16 -0.51 8.27 -7.92
CA SER A 16 -1.96 8.36 -8.22
C SER A 16 -2.71 9.34 -7.30
N ILE A 17 -2.30 9.46 -6.04
CA ILE A 17 -2.94 10.36 -5.08
C ILE A 17 -2.54 11.82 -5.32
N GLU A 18 -1.26 12.08 -5.62
CA GLU A 18 -0.76 13.44 -5.84
C GLU A 18 -1.13 13.98 -7.23
N GLY A 19 -1.25 13.11 -8.24
CA GLY A 19 -1.72 13.50 -9.56
C GLY A 19 -0.64 14.08 -10.49
N PRO A 20 -1.05 14.74 -11.58
CA PRO A 20 -0.12 15.20 -12.63
C PRO A 20 0.96 16.15 -12.10
N GLY A 21 2.21 15.89 -12.51
CA GLY A 21 3.37 16.69 -12.08
C GLY A 21 3.94 16.30 -10.71
N THR A 22 3.42 15.25 -10.08
CA THR A 22 4.02 14.67 -8.87
C THR A 22 5.48 14.29 -9.09
N PRO A 23 6.38 14.58 -8.13
CA PRO A 23 7.74 14.06 -8.14
C PRO A 23 7.82 12.61 -7.65
N CYS A 24 6.71 12.03 -7.16
CA CYS A 24 6.70 10.66 -6.67
C CYS A 24 6.93 9.66 -7.81
N PRO A 25 7.78 8.63 -7.60
CA PRO A 25 7.93 7.53 -8.55
C PRO A 25 6.59 6.82 -8.82
N ALA A 26 6.41 6.38 -10.07
CA ALA A 26 5.19 5.72 -10.54
C ALA A 26 5.02 4.28 -10.03
N ASP A 27 6.03 3.74 -9.34
CA ASP A 27 6.04 2.42 -8.73
C ASP A 27 6.09 2.49 -7.19
N LEU A 28 5.99 3.70 -6.61
CA LEU A 28 6.06 3.88 -5.16
C LEU A 28 4.70 3.61 -4.50
N LEU A 29 4.65 2.53 -3.74
CA LEU A 29 3.58 2.25 -2.78
C LEU A 29 3.99 2.72 -1.37
N ARG A 30 3.04 3.30 -0.63
CA ARG A 30 3.18 3.60 0.80
C ARG A 30 2.24 2.70 1.58
N LEU A 31 2.77 1.98 2.55
CA LEU A 31 2.03 1.12 3.47
C LEU A 31 2.05 1.71 4.88
N SER A 32 0.88 1.83 5.50
CA SER A 32 0.70 1.97 6.94
C SER A 32 0.32 0.61 7.48
N THR A 33 1.21 -0.02 8.24
CA THR A 33 0.93 -1.29 8.92
C THR A 33 -0.03 -1.05 10.08
N GLY A 34 -1.13 -1.80 10.11
CA GLY A 34 -2.08 -1.87 11.22
C GLY A 34 -1.62 -2.82 12.32
N ILE A 35 -2.58 -3.37 13.06
CA ILE A 35 -2.36 -4.32 14.16
C ILE A 35 -3.07 -5.66 13.94
N GLU A 36 -3.28 -6.04 12.68
CA GLU A 36 -3.85 -7.34 12.30
C GLU A 36 -2.92 -8.52 12.69
N ASP A 37 -3.43 -9.74 12.52
CA ASP A 37 -2.59 -10.92 12.57
C ASP A 37 -1.49 -10.83 11.49
N ILE A 38 -0.28 -11.23 11.87
CA ILE A 38 0.90 -11.09 11.01
C ILE A 38 0.81 -11.98 9.77
N ASP A 39 0.23 -13.17 9.90
CA ASP A 39 0.14 -14.12 8.80
C ASP A 39 -0.91 -13.65 7.79
N ASP A 40 -2.04 -13.11 8.27
CA ASP A 40 -3.07 -12.51 7.42
C ASP A 40 -2.53 -11.32 6.61
N LEU A 41 -1.77 -10.42 7.24
CA LEU A 41 -1.17 -9.27 6.57
C LEU A 41 -0.11 -9.71 5.54
N TYR A 42 0.71 -10.71 5.89
CA TYR A 42 1.71 -11.26 4.99
C TYR A 42 1.05 -11.89 3.75
N ASP A 43 0.04 -12.74 3.96
CA ASP A 43 -0.64 -13.47 2.89
C ASP A 43 -1.34 -12.51 1.92
N ASP A 44 -1.98 -11.44 2.42
CA ASP A 44 -2.61 -10.42 1.56
C ASP A 44 -1.58 -9.69 0.68
N LEU A 45 -0.45 -9.27 1.28
CA LEU A 45 0.62 -8.60 0.53
C LEU A 45 1.29 -9.54 -0.48
N ASP A 46 1.59 -10.78 -0.12
CA ASP A 46 2.21 -11.77 -1.00
C ASP A 46 1.29 -12.11 -2.19
N GLN A 47 -0.01 -12.34 -1.94
CA GLN A 47 -1.00 -12.55 -2.98
C GLN A 47 -1.08 -11.36 -3.94
N ALA A 48 -1.19 -10.13 -3.40
CA ALA A 48 -1.32 -8.92 -4.20
C ALA A 48 -0.07 -8.66 -5.06
N LEU A 49 1.13 -8.84 -4.50
CA LEU A 49 2.39 -8.66 -5.22
C LEU A 49 2.59 -9.70 -6.33
N LYS A 50 2.24 -10.96 -6.09
CA LYS A 50 2.24 -12.02 -7.13
C LYS A 50 1.25 -11.73 -8.24
N ALA A 51 0.07 -11.20 -7.91
CA ALA A 51 -0.94 -10.83 -8.90
C ALA A 51 -0.53 -9.60 -9.72
N GLY A 52 0.10 -8.59 -9.09
CA GLY A 52 0.55 -7.35 -9.73
C GLY A 52 1.81 -7.49 -10.59
N HIS A 53 2.57 -8.58 -10.45
CA HIS A 53 3.76 -8.88 -11.27
C HIS A 53 3.47 -9.67 -12.56
N ARG A 54 2.20 -9.84 -12.93
CA ARG A 54 1.80 -10.44 -14.22
C ARG A 54 1.65 -9.36 -15.30
#